data_AF-A9QQ24-F1
#
_entry.id   AF-A9QQ24-F1
#
_cell.length_a   1.000
_cell.length_b   1.000
_cell.length_c   1.000
_cell.angle_alpha   90.00
_cell.angle_beta   90.00
_cell.angle_gamma   90.00
#
_symmetry.space_group_name_H-M   'P 1'
#
loop_
_entity.id
_entity.type
_entity.pdbx_description
1 polymer ?
#
loop_
_entity_poly.entity_id
_entity_poly.type
_entity_poly.pdbx_seq_one_letter_code
_entity_poly.pdbx_strand_id
1 'polypeptide(L)' 'KINAQIRGLSQASRNTSKAINFIQTTEGNLNEVEKILVRMKELAVQSGNGTYSDADRGSIQIEIEQLTDEINRVA' A
#
# COMPACT_ATOMS: atom_id res chain seq x y z
N LYS A 1 20.28 7.98 -39.96
CA LYS A 1 18.88 7.51 -39.75
C LYS A 1 18.83 6.26 -38.84
N ILE A 2 19.44 5.14 -39.23
CA ILE A 2 19.44 3.88 -38.44
C ILE A 2 20.09 4.05 -37.05
N ASN A 3 21.25 4.70 -36.94
CA ASN A 3 21.90 4.97 -35.64
C ASN A 3 21.09 5.87 -34.67
N ALA A 4 20.17 6.68 -35.20
CA ALA A 4 19.26 7.47 -34.36
C ALA A 4 18.10 6.59 -33.86
N GLN A 5 17.58 5.71 -34.72
CA GLN A 5 16.55 4.75 -34.35
C GLN A 5 17.05 3.73 -33.31
N ILE A 6 18.27 3.18 -33.48
CA ILE A 6 18.88 2.27 -32.49
C ILE A 6 19.00 2.94 -31.11
N ARG A 7 19.46 4.21 -31.09
CA ARG A 7 19.56 4.98 -29.84
C ARG A 7 18.18 5.25 -29.23
N GLY A 8 17.19 5.58 -30.05
CA GLY A 8 15.80 5.75 -29.62
C GLY A 8 15.21 4.48 -29.00
N LEU A 9 15.37 3.33 -29.66
CA LEU A 9 14.92 2.03 -29.17
C LEU A 9 15.63 1.63 -27.87
N SER A 10 16.94 1.88 -27.76
CA SER A 10 17.70 1.63 -26.53
C SER A 10 17.21 2.49 -25.35
N GLN A 11 16.86 3.75 -25.60
CA GLN A 11 16.26 4.61 -24.59
C GLN A 11 14.84 4.18 -24.22
N ALA A 12 14.03 3.80 -25.22
CA ALA A 12 12.68 3.28 -24.99
C ALA A 12 12.71 2.03 -24.12
N SER A 13 13.62 1.09 -24.40
CA SER A 13 13.83 -0.12 -23.58
C SER A 13 14.18 0.24 -22.13
N ARG A 14 15.11 1.18 -21.91
CA ARG A 14 15.43 1.66 -20.54
C ARG A 14 14.22 2.31 -19.86
N ASN A 15 13.44 3.10 -20.59
CA ASN A 15 12.23 3.73 -20.04
C ASN A 15 11.19 2.68 -19.64
N THR A 16 10.98 1.66 -20.46
CA THR A 16 10.10 0.53 -20.12
C THR A 16 10.59 -0.21 -18.88
N SER A 17 11.89 -0.51 -18.77
CA SER A 17 12.43 -1.15 -17.56
C SER A 17 12.23 -0.29 -16.31
N LYS A 18 12.40 1.04 -16.40
CA LYS A 18 12.11 1.94 -15.28
C LYS A 18 10.63 1.94 -14.91
N ALA A 19 9.74 1.94 -15.90
CA ALA A 19 8.30 1.87 -15.67
C ALA A 19 7.91 0.56 -14.98
N ILE A 20 8.50 -0.57 -15.40
CA ILE A 20 8.30 -1.87 -14.75
C ILE A 20 8.76 -1.83 -13.29
N ASN A 21 9.99 -1.35 -13.04
CA ASN A 21 10.51 -1.27 -11.67
C ASN A 21 9.63 -0.37 -10.79
N PHE A 22 9.15 0.76 -11.32
CA PHE A 22 8.22 1.64 -10.62
C PHE A 22 6.90 0.92 -10.28
N ILE A 23 6.29 0.24 -11.26
CA ILE A 23 5.06 -0.53 -11.05
C ILE A 23 5.26 -1.62 -10.00
N GLN A 24 6.38 -2.34 -10.03
CA GLN A 24 6.69 -3.38 -9.05
C GLN A 24 6.83 -2.83 -7.62
N THR A 25 7.50 -1.67 -7.46
CA THR A 25 7.56 -1.01 -6.15
C THR A 25 6.17 -0.56 -5.69
N THR A 26 5.38 0.03 -6.58
CA THR A 26 4.00 0.43 -6.28
C THR A 26 3.13 -0.77 -5.89
N GLU A 27 3.24 -1.91 -6.59
CA GLU A 27 2.53 -3.15 -6.26
C GLU A 27 2.95 -3.69 -4.87
N GLY A 28 4.23 -3.58 -4.52
CA GLY A 28 4.71 -3.89 -3.18
C GLY A 28 4.06 -3.02 -2.11
N ASN A 29 4.02 -1.70 -2.32
CA ASN A 29 3.37 -0.77 -1.41
C ASN A 29 1.86 -1.03 -1.28
N LEU A 30 1.19 -1.32 -2.39
CA LEU A 30 -0.24 -1.64 -2.40
C LEU A 30 -0.55 -2.95 -1.66
N ASN A 31 0.33 -3.95 -1.75
CA ASN A 31 0.20 -5.18 -0.96
C ASN A 31 0.31 -4.90 0.55
N GLU A 32 1.16 -3.96 0.98
CA GLU A 32 1.22 -3.57 2.40
C GLU A 32 -0.05 -2.82 2.83
N VAL A 33 -0.56 -1.89 2.00
CA VAL A 33 -1.84 -1.21 2.24
C VAL A 33 -2.99 -2.23 2.35
N GLU A 34 -3.03 -3.24 1.48
CA GLU A 34 -4.03 -4.32 1.55
C GLU A 34 -3.98 -5.06 2.89
N LYS A 35 -2.79 -5.45 3.35
CA LYS A 35 -2.62 -6.13 4.65
C LYS A 35 -3.13 -5.27 5.81
N ILE A 36 -2.82 -3.98 5.78
CA ILE A 36 -3.30 -3.03 6.80
C ILE A 36 -4.83 -2.95 6.79
N LEU A 37 -5.44 -2.84 5.61
CA LEU A 37 -6.91 -2.79 5.48
C LEU A 37 -7.58 -4.08 5.98
N VAL A 38 -6.99 -5.24 5.75
CA VAL A 38 -7.47 -6.52 6.31
C VAL A 38 -7.42 -6.46 7.85
N ARG A 39 -6.32 -5.96 8.43
CA ARG A 39 -6.21 -5.79 9.89
C ARG A 39 -7.23 -4.81 10.45
N MET A 40 -7.43 -3.66 9.80
CA MET A 40 -8.46 -2.69 10.20
C MET A 40 -9.87 -3.30 10.17
N LYS A 41 -10.16 -4.17 9.18
CA LYS A 41 -11.43 -4.90 9.10
C LYS A 41 -11.60 -5.88 10.27
N GLU A 42 -10.55 -6.61 10.65
CA GLU A 42 -10.58 -7.49 11.84
C GLU A 42 -10.90 -6.69 13.11
N LEU A 43 -10.23 -5.55 13.29
CA LEU A 43 -10.45 -4.64 14.42
C LEU A 43 -11.87 -4.06 14.45
N ALA A 44 -12.43 -3.70 13.29
CA ALA A 44 -13.80 -3.21 13.20
C ALA A 44 -14.82 -4.29 13.62
N VAL A 45 -14.62 -5.53 13.18
CA VAL A 45 -15.45 -6.67 13.62
C VAL A 45 -15.29 -6.93 15.11
N GLN A 46 -14.06 -6.83 15.63
CA GLN A 46 -13.77 -6.98 17.05
C GLN A 46 -14.49 -5.91 17.88
N SER A 47 -14.42 -4.63 17.49
CA SER A 47 -15.08 -3.51 18.17
C SER A 47 -16.62 -3.65 18.19
N GLY A 48 -17.19 -4.21 17.12
CA GLY A 48 -18.62 -4.49 16.99
C GLY A 48 -19.14 -5.62 17.88
N ASN A 49 -18.27 -6.41 18.52
CA ASN A 49 -18.69 -7.44 19.45
C ASN A 49 -19.14 -6.81 20.78
N GLY A 50 -20.37 -7.10 21.20
CA GLY A 50 -21.02 -6.53 22.38
C GLY A 50 -20.40 -6.90 23.73
N THR A 51 -19.45 -7.83 23.76
CA THR A 51 -18.74 -8.23 25.00
C THR A 51 -17.57 -7.33 25.37
N TYR A 52 -17.10 -6.47 24.47
CA TYR A 52 -15.99 -5.56 24.74
C TYR A 52 -16.46 -4.33 25.52
N SER A 53 -15.65 -3.91 26.48
CA SER A 53 -15.88 -2.66 27.21
C SER A 53 -15.57 -1.45 26.32
N ASP A 54 -16.04 -0.26 26.72
CA ASP A 54 -15.71 0.97 26.01
C ASP A 54 -14.21 1.29 26.04
N ALA A 55 -13.48 0.84 27.07
CA ALA A 55 -12.02 0.96 27.13
C ALA A 55 -11.32 0.07 26.10
N ASP A 56 -11.83 -1.14 25.87
CA ASP A 56 -11.33 -2.04 24.83
C ASP A 56 -11.57 -1.45 23.43
N ARG A 57 -12.77 -0.89 23.21
CA ARG A 57 -13.10 -0.17 21.97
C ARG A 57 -12.21 1.06 21.75
N GLY A 58 -11.89 1.80 22.82
CA GLY A 58 -10.93 2.90 22.77
C GLY A 58 -9.52 2.45 22.35
N SER A 59 -9.07 1.30 22.84
CA SER A 59 -7.77 0.73 22.46
C SER A 59 -7.75 0.28 21.00
N ILE A 60 -8.84 -0.35 20.54
CA ILE A 60 -9.02 -0.71 19.12
C ILE A 60 -9.00 0.52 18.22
N GLN A 61 -9.64 1.61 18.64
CA GLN A 61 -9.67 2.87 17.88
C GLN A 61 -8.25 3.47 17.73
N ILE A 62 -7.45 3.42 18.79
CA ILE A 62 -6.04 3.86 18.73
C ILE A 62 -5.25 3.02 17.72
N GLU A 63 -5.45 1.69 17.68
CA GLU A 63 -4.80 0.83 16.69
C GLU A 63 -5.25 1.18 15.25
N ILE A 64 -6.54 1.44 15.03
CA ILE A 64 -7.07 1.88 13.73
C ILE A 64 -6.46 3.21 13.28
N GLU A 65 -6.25 4.16 14.20
CA GLU A 65 -5.60 5.44 13.90
C GLU A 65 -4.15 5.26 13.47
N GLN A 66 -3.39 4.44 14.21
CA GLN A 66 -2.00 4.11 13.84
C GLN A 66 -1.91 3.42 12.47
N LEU A 67 -2.84 2.52 12.16
CA LEU A 67 -2.91 1.87 10.86
C LEU A 67 -3.27 2.84 9.73
N THR A 68 -4.12 3.83 10.02
CA THR A 68 -4.46 4.90 9.06
C THR A 68 -3.26 5.78 8.76
N ASP A 69 -2.48 6.13 9.78
CA ASP A 69 -1.22 6.86 9.61
C ASP A 69 -0.21 6.06 8.79
N GLU A 70 -0.14 4.75 8.99
CA GLU A 70 0.74 3.87 8.23
C GLU A 70 0.35 3.79 6.75
N ILE A 71 -0.96 3.75 6.43
CA ILE A 71 -1.43 3.84 5.03
C ILE A 71 -0.97 5.15 4.40
N ASN A 72 -1.13 6.29 5.10
CA ASN A 72 -0.71 7.60 4.60
C ASN A 72 0.81 7.72 4.40
N ARG A 73 1.60 6.92 5.13
CA ARG A 73 3.07 6.87 5.00
C ARG A 73 3.51 6.05 3.78
N VAL A 74 2.78 4.99 3.44
CA VAL A 74 3.11 4.04 2.36
C VAL A 74 2.56 4.49 1.00
N ALA A 75 1.47 5.26 1.01
CA ALA A 75 0.85 5.89 -0.16
C ALA A 75 1.67 7.07 -0.71
#